data_AF-A0A5E4HK63-F1
#
_entry.id   AF-A0A5E4HK63-F1
#
_cell.length_a   1.000
_cell.length_b   1.000
_cell.length_c   1.000
_cell.angle_alpha   90.00
_cell.angle_beta   90.00
_cell.angle_gamma   90.00
#
_symmetry.space_group_name_H-M   'P 1'
#
loop_
_entity.id
_entity.type
_entity.pdbx_description
1 polymer ?
#
loop_
_entity_poly.entity_id
_entity_poly.type
_entity_poly.pdbx_seq_one_letter_code
_entity_poly.pdbx_strand_id
1 'polypeptide(L)'
;MSESLVHESIDILTKSKFFGSKEKLLDEAVRTLLEVKPSFKIEIAVELYKKGTISMSRASEIAGVSGEGFKEILSSRGIVRKIKAPTSEKMKKEVDLILQR
;
A
#
# COMPACT_ATOMS: atom_id res chain seq x y z
N MET A 1 -19.24 21.52 -5.77
CA MET A 1 -19.23 22.18 -4.45
C MET A 1 -18.22 23.30 -4.50
N SER A 2 -18.51 24.48 -3.95
CA SER A 2 -17.49 25.52 -3.79
C SER A 2 -16.48 25.10 -2.73
N GLU A 3 -15.24 25.58 -2.85
CA GLU A 3 -14.19 25.36 -1.85
C GLU A 3 -14.63 25.81 -0.45
N SER A 4 -15.37 26.93 -0.37
CA SER A 4 -15.96 27.44 0.88
C SER A 4 -16.88 26.44 1.57
N LEU A 5 -17.72 25.72 0.81
CA LEU A 5 -18.69 24.79 1.36
C LEU A 5 -18.00 23.54 1.95
N VAL A 6 -16.91 23.10 1.34
CA VAL A 6 -16.12 21.96 1.85
C VAL A 6 -15.50 22.30 3.19
N HIS A 7 -14.90 23.48 3.30
CA HIS A 7 -14.30 23.95 4.56
C HIS A 7 -15.34 24.10 5.68
N GLU A 8 -16.48 24.71 5.38
CA GLU A 8 -17.57 24.87 6.34
C GLU A 8 -18.13 23.50 6.79
N SER A 9 -18.25 22.55 5.85
CA SER A 9 -18.68 21.18 6.16
C SER A 9 -17.70 20.47 7.12
N ILE A 10 -16.39 20.64 6.92
CA ILE A 10 -15.37 20.06 7.82
C ILE A 10 -15.53 20.62 9.24
N ASP A 11 -15.73 21.93 9.38
CA ASP A 11 -15.91 22.57 10.70
C ASP A 11 -17.19 22.08 11.40
N ILE A 12 -18.30 21.97 10.66
CA ILE A 12 -19.57 21.46 11.18
C ILE A 12 -19.41 20.00 11.64
N LEU A 13 -18.82 19.15 10.80
CA LEU A 13 -18.64 17.72 11.11
C LEU A 13 -17.68 17.50 12.28
N THR A 14 -16.63 18.32 12.39
CA THR A 14 -15.66 18.24 13.49
C THR A 14 -16.30 18.64 14.82
N LYS A 15 -17.15 19.67 14.83
CA LYS A 15 -17.89 20.13 16.03
C LYS A 15 -19.09 19.26 16.37
N SER A 16 -19.56 18.46 15.41
CA SER A 16 -20.65 17.52 15.63
C SER A 16 -20.24 16.38 16.58
N LYS A 17 -21.23 15.75 17.23
CA LYS A 17 -21.00 14.59 18.09
C LYS A 17 -20.51 13.34 17.35
N PHE A 18 -20.47 13.36 16.01
CA PHE A 18 -20.15 12.18 15.19
C PHE A 18 -18.65 11.86 15.17
N PHE A 19 -17.79 12.87 15.03
CA PHE A 19 -16.34 12.64 14.91
C PHE A 19 -15.56 13.12 16.14
N GLY A 20 -15.90 14.27 16.71
CA GLY A 20 -15.26 14.79 17.92
C GLY A 20 -13.80 15.25 17.74
N SER A 21 -13.16 15.00 16.59
CA SER A 21 -11.89 15.60 16.18
C SER A 21 -11.72 15.57 14.66
N LYS A 22 -10.82 16.41 14.16
CA LYS A 22 -10.50 16.48 12.73
C LYS A 22 -9.78 15.21 12.27
N GLU A 23 -8.97 14.60 13.12
CA GLU A 23 -8.26 13.34 12.85
C GLU A 23 -9.25 12.19 12.63
N LYS A 24 -10.27 12.06 13.49
CA LYS A 24 -11.30 11.02 13.34
C LYS A 24 -12.13 11.21 12.07
N LEU A 25 -12.46 12.46 11.73
CA LEU A 25 -13.12 12.79 10.47
C LEU A 25 -12.25 12.40 9.27
N LEU A 26 -10.94 12.70 9.33
CA LEU A 26 -10.01 12.40 8.26
C LEU A 26 -9.83 10.88 8.09
N ASP A 27 -9.68 10.13 9.18
CA ASP A 27 -9.57 8.67 9.16
C ASP A 27 -10.80 8.04 8.49
N GLU A 28 -12.00 8.48 8.86
CA GLU A 28 -13.24 7.98 8.27
C GLU A 28 -13.37 8.37 6.80
N ALA A 29 -13.04 9.61 6.45
CA ALA A 29 -13.06 10.10 5.08
C ALA A 29 -12.10 9.31 4.18
N VAL A 30 -10.90 9.01 4.66
CA VAL A 30 -9.92 8.19 3.93
C VAL A 30 -10.42 6.75 3.79
N ARG A 31 -10.96 6.13 4.85
CA ARG A 31 -11.54 4.77 4.78
C ARG A 31 -12.65 4.71 3.75
N THR A 32 -13.61 5.63 3.84
CA THR A 32 -14.74 5.75 2.91
C THR A 32 -14.25 5.96 1.48
N LEU A 33 -13.26 6.83 1.27
CA LEU A 33 -12.69 7.07 -0.06
C LEU A 33 -12.07 5.80 -0.64
N LEU A 34 -11.35 5.01 0.16
CA LEU A 34 -10.73 3.77 -0.29
C LEU A 34 -11.76 2.66 -0.53
N GLU A 35 -12.91 2.68 0.13
CA GLU A 35 -14.03 1.78 -0.15
C GLU A 35 -14.73 2.14 -1.46
N VAL A 36 -15.01 3.43 -1.69
CA VAL A 36 -15.69 3.91 -2.90
C VAL A 36 -14.77 3.90 -4.13
N LYS A 37 -13.47 4.12 -3.94
CA LYS A 37 -12.45 4.11 -5.01
C LYS A 37 -11.28 3.19 -4.64
N PRO A 38 -11.46 1.86 -4.73
CA PRO A 38 -10.42 0.87 -4.38
C PRO A 38 -9.14 1.00 -5.21
N SER A 39 -9.17 1.61 -6.39
CA SER A 39 -7.98 1.87 -7.21
C SER A 39 -6.91 2.66 -6.46
N PHE A 40 -7.29 3.53 -5.52
CA PHE A 40 -6.33 4.25 -4.69
C PHE A 40 -5.58 3.36 -3.68
N LYS A 41 -6.13 2.18 -3.33
CA LYS A 41 -5.42 1.21 -2.49
C LYS A 41 -4.14 0.72 -3.16
N ILE A 42 -4.17 0.54 -4.49
CA ILE A 42 -3.00 0.15 -5.28
C ILE A 42 -1.95 1.27 -5.21
N GLU A 43 -2.34 2.54 -5.36
CA GLU A 43 -1.38 3.64 -5.33
C GLU A 43 -0.72 3.79 -3.97
N ILE A 44 -1.51 3.69 -2.90
CA ILE A 44 -0.99 3.73 -1.54
C ILE A 44 -0.05 2.55 -1.29
N ALA A 45 -0.43 1.34 -1.68
CA ALA A 45 0.40 0.15 -1.52
C ALA A 45 1.74 0.27 -2.26
N VAL A 46 1.71 0.75 -3.50
CA VAL A 46 2.91 0.96 -4.32
C VAL A 46 3.84 1.99 -3.69
N GLU A 47 3.32 3.13 -3.23
CA GLU A 47 4.13 4.17 -2.61
C GLU A 47 4.71 3.72 -1.26
N LEU A 48 3.93 3.03 -0.42
CA LEU A 48 4.42 2.47 0.84
C LEU A 48 5.51 1.42 0.61
N TYR A 49 5.36 0.58 -0.42
CA TYR A 49 6.39 -0.40 -0.80
C TYR A 49 7.66 0.27 -1.31
N LYS A 50 7.55 1.27 -2.20
CA LYS A 50 8.69 2.02 -2.74
C LYS A 50 9.50 2.70 -1.63
N LYS A 51 8.83 3.22 -0.61
CA LYS A 51 9.46 3.82 0.58
C LYS A 51 10.11 2.79 1.51
N GLY A 52 9.89 1.50 1.29
CA GLY A 52 10.36 0.43 2.18
C GLY A 52 9.63 0.40 3.53
N THR A 53 8.50 1.11 3.65
CA THR A 53 7.71 1.18 4.89
C THR A 53 7.00 -0.14 5.17
N ILE A 54 6.67 -0.90 4.12
CA ILE A 54 5.99 -2.18 4.22
C ILE A 54 6.63 -3.23 3.31
N SER A 55 6.42 -4.51 3.64
CA SER A 55 6.81 -5.63 2.79
C SER A 55 5.96 -5.71 1.52
N MET A 56 6.44 -6.45 0.52
CA MET A 56 5.67 -6.76 -0.69
C MET A 56 4.37 -7.52 -0.37
N SER A 57 4.40 -8.42 0.62
CA SER A 57 3.21 -9.16 1.06
C SER A 57 2.15 -8.25 1.66
N ARG A 58 2.57 -7.29 2.50
CA ARG A 58 1.64 -6.31 3.07
C ARG A 58 1.11 -5.36 2.00
N ALA A 59 1.94 -5.00 1.02
CA ALA A 59 1.52 -4.16 -0.09
C ALA A 59 0.47 -4.86 -0.98
N SER A 60 0.66 -6.15 -1.30
CA SER A 60 -0.32 -6.92 -2.08
C SER A 60 -1.66 -7.05 -1.35
N GLU A 61 -1.63 -7.25 -0.03
CA GLU A 61 -2.83 -7.31 0.81
C GLU A 61 -3.60 -5.98 0.79
N ILE A 62 -2.91 -4.85 0.99
CA ILE A 62 -3.53 -3.51 0.94
C ILE A 62 -4.14 -3.26 -0.44
N ALA A 63 -3.40 -3.59 -1.50
CA ALA A 63 -3.85 -3.43 -2.88
C ALA A 63 -5.02 -4.37 -3.25
N GLY A 64 -5.33 -5.37 -2.43
CA GLY A 64 -6.40 -6.34 -2.70
C GLY A 64 -6.08 -7.29 -3.85
N VAL A 65 -4.80 -7.60 -4.07
CA VAL A 65 -4.33 -8.46 -5.17
C VAL A 65 -3.44 -9.59 -4.65
N SER A 66 -3.23 -10.62 -5.48
CA SER A 66 -2.25 -11.65 -5.17
C SER A 66 -0.83 -11.09 -5.16
N GLY A 67 0.10 -11.79 -4.51
CA GLY A 67 1.51 -11.41 -4.55
C GLY A 67 2.09 -11.39 -5.96
N GLU A 68 1.57 -12.22 -6.87
CA GLU A 68 1.97 -12.20 -8.29
C GLU A 68 1.39 -11.00 -9.03
N GLY A 69 0.09 -10.73 -8.86
CA GLY A 69 -0.54 -9.54 -9.45
C GLY A 69 0.11 -8.25 -8.98
N PHE A 70 0.58 -8.18 -7.73
CA PHE A 70 1.33 -7.03 -7.27
C PHE A 70 2.69 -6.88 -7.96
N LYS A 71 3.39 -7.98 -8.27
CA LYS A 71 4.65 -7.92 -9.04
C LYS A 71 4.40 -7.43 -10.47
N GLU A 72 3.31 -7.85 -11.10
CA GLU A 72 2.91 -7.37 -12.43
C GLU A 72 2.63 -5.86 -12.40
N ILE A 73 1.92 -5.37 -11.38
CA ILE A 73 1.69 -3.93 -11.18
C ILE A 73 3.03 -3.19 -11.06
N LEU A 74 3.95 -3.67 -10.23
CA LEU A 74 5.28 -3.06 -10.09
C LEU A 74 6.05 -3.07 -11.42
N SER A 75 6.04 -4.18 -12.14
CA SER A 75 6.73 -4.35 -13.42
C SER A 75 6.18 -3.43 -14.50
N SER A 76 4.84 -3.35 -14.62
CA SER A 76 4.16 -2.46 -15.58
C SER A 76 4.48 -0.98 -15.37
N ARG A 77 4.91 -0.61 -14.15
CA ARG A 77 5.29 0.75 -13.75
C ARG A 77 6.80 0.96 -13.69
N GLY A 78 7.60 -0.01 -14.13
CA GLY A 78 9.06 0.08 -14.12
C GLY A 78 9.68 0.11 -12.72
N ILE A 79 8.96 -0.34 -11.68
CA ILE A 79 9.43 -0.31 -10.30
C ILE A 79 10.33 -1.53 -10.05
N VAL A 80 11.62 -1.27 -9.87
CA VAL A 80 12.62 -2.31 -9.59
C VAL A 80 12.42 -2.86 -8.18
N ARG A 81 12.24 -4.17 -8.09
CA ARG A 81 12.14 -4.90 -6.82
C ARG A 81 13.53 -4.99 -6.19
N LYS A 82 13.73 -4.39 -5.01
CA LYS A 82 14.95 -4.58 -4.22
C LYS A 82 14.91 -5.96 -3.57
N ILE A 83 15.63 -6.91 -4.14
CA ILE A 83 15.82 -8.25 -3.61
C ILE A 83 17.21 -8.32 -2.97
N LYS A 84 17.29 -8.85 -1.75
CA LYS A 84 18.58 -9.18 -1.15
C LYS A 84 19.05 -10.47 -1.80
N ALA A 85 20.03 -10.37 -2.71
CA ALA A 85 20.62 -11.55 -3.31
C ALA A 85 21.30 -12.40 -2.22
N PRO A 86 21.12 -13.74 -2.21
CA PRO A 86 21.94 -14.59 -1.37
C PRO A 86 23.42 -14.43 -1.73
N THR A 87 24.31 -14.74 -0.80
CA THR A 87 25.75 -14.75 -1.10
C THR A 87 26.08 -15.87 -2.08
N SER A 88 27.13 -15.68 -2.87
CA SER A 88 27.62 -16.70 -3.82
C SER A 88 27.88 -18.05 -3.14
N GLU A 89 28.31 -18.04 -1.88
CA GLU A 89 28.51 -19.24 -1.05
C GLU A 89 27.20 -19.95 -0.70
N LYS A 90 26.16 -19.20 -0.30
CA LYS A 90 24.83 -19.80 -0.03
C LYS A 90 24.25 -20.39 -1.31
N MET A 91 24.37 -19.69 -2.43
CA MET A 91 23.92 -20.20 -3.72
C MET A 91 24.63 -21.50 -4.10
N LYS A 92 25.97 -21.57 -3.99
CA LYS A 92 26.73 -22.80 -4.28
C LYS A 92 26.27 -23.97 -3.42
N LYS A 93 26.11 -23.74 -2.10
CA LYS A 93 25.67 -24.77 -1.17
C LYS A 93 24.27 -25.32 -1.49
N GLU A 94 23.33 -24.45 -1.89
CA GLU A 94 22.00 -24.88 -2.32
C GLU A 94 22.02 -25.65 -3.65
N VAL A 95 22.87 -25.27 -4.60
CA VAL A 95 23.07 -26.01 -5.86
C VAL A 95 23.64 -27.41 -5.59
N ASP A 96 24.65 -27.53 -4.73
CA ASP A 96 25.25 -28.81 -4.37
C ASP A 96 24.24 -29.76 -3.72
N LEU A 97 23.33 -29.24 -2.90
CA LEU A 97 22.25 -30.01 -2.28
C LEU A 97 21.23 -30.57 -3.30
N ILE A 98 20.98 -29.84 -4.39
CA ILE A 98 20.06 -30.27 -5.46
C ILE A 98 20.70 -31.35 -6.34
N LEU A 99 22.01 -31.23 -6.60
CA LEU A 99 22.78 -32.19 -7.42
C LEU A 99 23.11 -33.51 -6.69
N GLN A 100 22.86 -33.59 -5.38
CA GLN A 100 23.04 -34.79 -4.55
C GLN A 100 21.78 -35.68 -4.45
N ARG A 101 20.72 -35.38 -5.21
CA ARG A 101 19.55 -36.24 -5.41
C ARG A 101 19.63 -36.98 -6.75
#